data_AF-A0A7J2UVN6-F1
#
_entry.id   AF-A0A7J2UVN6-F1
#
_cell.length_a   1.000
_cell.length_b   1.000
_cell.length_c   1.000
_cell.angle_alpha   90.00
_cell.angle_beta   90.00
_cell.angle_gamma   90.00
#
_symmetry.space_group_name_H-M   'P 1'
#
loop_
_entity.id
_entity.type
_entity.pdbx_description
1 polymer ?
#
loop_
_entity_poly.entity_id
_entity_poly.type
_entity_poly.pdbx_seq_one_letter_code
_entity_poly.pdbx_strand_id
1 'polypeptide(L)'
;MMAKKDTVNALVRRGVKSKIAETVAEAGFKVGELKKAPLDRLFAILNEEDAMSLLEKVGAKEKTIRKAKEAIKERSSTTAKAPKTKPKKIQKRDVEIPLKIPPISKREEKIIEICNSKGFSLPRAITMELSDRIGGAKIGKAKIEAIVEQVNKRFNEHRVDPGESVGIIGAQSLGEPGTQMTMRTFHYAGVAEINV
;
A
#
# COMPACT_ATOMS: atom_id res chain seq x y z
N MET A 1 28.81 -15.84 -20.46
CA MET A 1 28.41 -16.05 -19.04
C MET A 1 29.47 -16.91 -18.33
N MET A 2 30.70 -16.40 -18.19
CA MET A 2 31.87 -17.18 -17.73
C MET A 2 32.06 -17.11 -16.21
N ALA A 3 31.88 -15.93 -15.60
CA ALA A 3 32.19 -15.67 -14.19
C ALA A 3 31.35 -16.46 -13.16
N LYS A 4 30.11 -16.85 -13.50
CA LYS A 4 29.24 -17.63 -12.60
C LYS A 4 29.73 -19.07 -12.48
N LYS A 5 30.07 -19.69 -13.62
CA LYS A 5 30.52 -21.09 -13.68
C LYS A 5 31.88 -21.29 -13.01
N ASP A 6 32.77 -20.29 -13.13
CA ASP A 6 34.07 -20.30 -12.46
C ASP A 6 33.93 -20.23 -10.93
N THR A 7 32.96 -19.45 -10.43
CA THR A 7 32.67 -19.32 -9.00
C THR A 7 32.07 -20.60 -8.43
N VAL A 8 31.13 -21.22 -9.15
CA VAL A 8 30.55 -22.52 -8.77
C VAL A 8 31.64 -23.61 -8.73
N ASN A 9 32.46 -23.72 -9.78
CA ASN A 9 33.53 -24.72 -9.84
C ASN A 9 34.60 -24.50 -8.75
N ALA A 10 34.91 -23.25 -8.42
CA ALA A 10 35.85 -22.92 -7.35
C ALA A 10 35.31 -23.29 -5.95
N LEU A 11 34.00 -23.16 -5.72
CA LEU A 11 33.35 -23.56 -4.47
C LEU A 11 33.21 -25.09 -4.36
N VAL A 12 32.88 -25.77 -5.47
CA VAL A 12 32.81 -27.24 -5.53
C VAL A 12 34.18 -27.88 -5.28
N ARG A 13 35.26 -27.32 -5.83
CA ARG A 13 36.65 -27.77 -5.54
C ARG A 13 37.04 -27.62 -4.06
N ARG A 14 36.38 -26.73 -3.32
CA ARG A 14 36.56 -26.56 -1.86
C ARG A 14 35.61 -27.45 -1.04
N GLY A 15 34.87 -28.35 -1.70
CA GLY A 15 34.01 -29.34 -1.05
C GLY A 15 32.61 -28.83 -0.68
N VAL A 16 32.17 -27.67 -1.20
CA VAL A 16 30.81 -27.16 -1.01
C VAL A 16 29.85 -27.90 -1.94
N LYS A 17 28.65 -28.28 -1.48
CA LYS A 17 27.65 -28.98 -2.31
C LYS A 17 27.27 -28.12 -3.52
N SER A 18 27.14 -28.74 -4.69
CA SER A 18 26.87 -28.05 -5.97
C SER A 18 25.66 -27.11 -5.92
N LYS A 19 24.56 -27.58 -5.33
CA LYS A 19 23.33 -26.77 -5.16
C LYS A 19 23.56 -25.47 -4.39
N ILE A 20 24.36 -25.52 -3.32
CA ILE A 20 24.69 -24.34 -2.51
C ILE A 20 25.59 -23.38 -3.28
N ALA A 21 26.57 -23.92 -4.00
CA ALA A 21 27.49 -23.13 -4.80
C ALA A 21 26.76 -22.36 -5.92
N GLU A 22 25.75 -22.99 -6.52
CA GLU A 22 24.89 -22.37 -7.54
C GLU A 22 24.05 -21.22 -6.94
N THR A 23 23.33 -21.45 -5.84
CA THR A 23 22.51 -20.40 -5.20
C THR A 23 23.34 -19.18 -4.77
N VAL A 24 24.55 -19.41 -4.28
CA VAL A 24 25.46 -18.33 -3.86
C VAL A 24 26.05 -17.59 -5.05
N ALA A 25 26.37 -18.29 -6.15
CA ALA A 25 26.84 -17.68 -7.39
C ALA A 25 25.73 -16.91 -8.12
N GLU A 26 24.48 -17.36 -8.05
CA GLU A 26 23.30 -16.65 -8.55
C GLU A 26 23.06 -15.35 -7.80
N ALA A 27 23.23 -15.35 -6.47
CA ALA A 27 23.19 -14.17 -5.63
C ALA A 27 24.34 -13.17 -5.87
N GLY A 28 25.29 -13.51 -6.75
CA GLY A 28 26.33 -12.62 -7.24
C GLY A 28 27.57 -12.52 -6.35
N PHE A 29 27.74 -13.40 -5.37
CA PHE A 29 28.93 -13.39 -4.52
C PHE A 29 30.13 -14.02 -5.24
N LYS A 30 31.26 -13.30 -5.27
CA LYS A 30 32.54 -13.85 -5.71
C LYS A 30 33.24 -14.58 -4.57
N VAL A 31 34.07 -15.58 -4.88
CA VAL A 31 34.81 -16.39 -3.90
C VAL A 31 35.64 -15.53 -2.91
N GLY A 32 36.19 -14.40 -3.39
CA GLY A 32 36.95 -13.47 -2.54
C GLY A 32 36.08 -12.64 -1.58
N GLU A 33 34.83 -12.39 -1.94
CA GLU A 33 33.89 -11.58 -1.15
C GLU A 33 33.20 -12.43 -0.07
N LEU A 34 33.00 -13.73 -0.32
CA LEU A 34 32.44 -14.67 0.66
C LEU A 34 33.25 -14.75 1.97
N LYS A 35 34.55 -14.45 1.92
CA LYS A 35 35.41 -14.41 3.12
C LYS A 35 35.10 -13.22 4.05
N LYS A 36 34.49 -12.16 3.52
CA LYS A 36 34.21 -10.88 4.21
C LYS A 36 32.71 -10.52 4.23
N ALA A 37 31.87 -11.33 3.58
CA ALA A 37 30.46 -11.04 3.42
C ALA A 37 29.74 -11.00 4.79
N PRO A 38 28.79 -10.07 4.98
CA PRO A 38 28.02 -9.98 6.21
C PRO A 38 27.10 -11.20 6.36
N LEU A 39 27.08 -11.78 7.57
CA LEU A 39 26.33 -13.02 7.86
C LEU A 39 24.83 -12.87 7.56
N ASP A 40 24.26 -11.69 7.79
CA ASP A 40 22.85 -11.41 7.56
C ASP A 40 22.44 -11.64 6.09
N ARG A 41 23.35 -11.38 5.15
CA ARG A 41 23.10 -11.56 3.73
C ARG A 41 23.24 -13.02 3.29
N LEU A 42 24.06 -13.81 3.99
CA LEU A 42 24.20 -15.25 3.72
C LEU A 42 23.02 -16.04 4.29
N PHE A 43 22.55 -15.70 5.50
CA PHE A 43 21.37 -16.33 6.11
C PHE A 43 20.05 -15.99 5.40
N ALA A 44 19.99 -14.87 4.68
CA ALA A 44 18.83 -14.53 3.86
C ALA A 44 18.67 -15.44 2.61
N ILE A 45 19.73 -16.14 2.22
CA ILE A 45 19.81 -16.88 0.96
C ILE A 45 19.98 -18.38 1.22
N LEU A 46 20.62 -18.75 2.33
CA LEU A 46 20.91 -20.14 2.71
C LEU A 46 20.41 -20.47 4.12
N ASN A 47 20.08 -21.75 4.32
CA ASN A 47 19.78 -22.30 5.65
C ASN A 47 20.99 -22.21 6.58
N GLU A 48 20.73 -22.09 7.89
CA GLU A 48 21.75 -21.79 8.90
C GLU A 48 22.89 -22.83 8.93
N GLU A 49 22.57 -24.11 8.68
CA GLU A 49 23.54 -25.21 8.59
C GLU A 49 24.40 -25.16 7.32
N ASP A 50 23.78 -24.83 6.19
CA ASP A 50 24.45 -24.76 4.89
C ASP A 50 25.40 -23.55 4.82
N ALA A 51 25.01 -22.43 5.45
CA ALA A 51 25.84 -21.24 5.58
C ALA A 51 27.10 -21.49 6.45
N MET A 52 26.96 -22.29 7.52
CA MET A 52 28.09 -22.74 8.33
C MET A 52 29.05 -23.65 7.56
N SER A 53 28.52 -24.66 6.86
CA SER A 53 29.34 -25.57 6.05
C SER A 53 30.09 -24.81 4.96
N LEU A 54 29.47 -23.80 4.37
CA LEU A 54 30.10 -22.94 3.36
C LEU A 54 31.21 -22.07 3.95
N LEU A 55 31.00 -21.41 5.08
CA LEU A 55 32.01 -20.54 5.72
C LEU A 55 33.24 -21.32 6.23
N GLU A 56 33.02 -22.53 6.74
CA GLU A 56 34.09 -23.43 7.17
C GLU A 56 34.95 -23.89 5.98
N LYS A 57 34.31 -24.30 4.88
CA LYS A 57 35.00 -24.78 3.67
C LYS A 57 35.63 -23.67 2.82
N VAL A 58 35.13 -22.44 2.91
CA VAL A 58 35.70 -21.27 2.23
C VAL A 58 36.89 -20.66 3.01
N GLY A 59 37.14 -21.09 4.25
CA GLY A 59 38.27 -20.64 5.06
C GLY A 59 38.12 -19.20 5.55
N ALA A 60 36.93 -18.85 6.07
CA ALA A 60 36.67 -17.56 6.70
C ALA A 60 37.42 -17.44 8.05
N LYS A 61 37.83 -16.22 8.43
CA LYS A 61 38.63 -15.99 9.66
C LYS A 61 37.88 -16.53 10.90
N GLU A 62 38.62 -17.11 11.84
CA GLU A 62 38.10 -17.76 13.06
C GLU A 62 37.16 -16.86 13.89
N LYS A 63 37.37 -15.54 13.85
CA LYS A 63 36.48 -14.52 14.46
C LYS A 63 35.06 -14.51 13.90
N THR A 64 34.90 -14.81 12.61
CA THR A 64 33.60 -14.86 11.91
C THR A 64 32.87 -16.17 12.22
N ILE A 65 33.62 -17.26 12.36
CA ILE A 65 33.12 -18.59 12.76
C ILE A 65 32.67 -18.57 14.23
N ARG A 66 33.43 -17.91 15.12
CA ARG A 66 33.01 -17.69 16.51
C ARG A 66 31.72 -16.87 16.59
N LYS A 67 31.60 -15.77 15.83
CA LYS A 67 30.36 -14.97 15.77
C LYS A 67 29.17 -15.74 15.18
N ALA A 68 29.38 -16.61 14.20
CA ALA A 68 28.33 -17.49 13.68
C ALA A 68 27.91 -18.54 14.74
N LYS A 69 28.87 -19.20 15.39
CA LYS A 69 28.61 -20.18 16.47
C LYS A 69 27.93 -19.54 17.69
N GLU A 70 28.28 -18.31 18.03
CA GLU A 70 27.68 -17.54 19.12
C GLU A 70 26.25 -17.10 18.77
N ALA A 71 26.00 -16.64 17.53
CA ALA A 71 24.65 -16.32 17.03
C ALA A 71 23.70 -17.53 16.97
N ILE A 72 24.23 -18.73 16.76
CA ILE A 72 23.46 -19.99 16.70
C ILE A 72 23.21 -20.55 18.11
N LYS A 73 24.17 -20.39 19.03
CA LYS A 73 24.00 -20.74 20.44
C LYS A 73 22.95 -19.85 21.14
N GLU A 74 22.78 -18.61 20.69
CA GLU A 74 21.71 -17.73 21.18
C GLU A 74 20.31 -18.07 20.62
N ARG A 75 20.18 -18.82 19.51
CA ARG A 75 18.87 -19.18 18.91
C ARG A 75 18.31 -20.54 19.35
N SER A 76 19.12 -21.43 19.93
CA SER A 76 18.80 -22.86 20.12
C SER A 76 18.34 -23.29 21.53
N SER A 77 18.27 -22.40 22.53
CA SER A 77 17.62 -22.67 23.83
C SER A 77 16.20 -22.06 23.90
N THR A 78 15.43 -22.31 22.85
CA THR A 78 13.99 -22.62 22.77
C THR A 78 13.04 -22.06 23.86
N THR A 79 12.17 -21.09 23.61
CA THR A 79 11.73 -20.49 22.33
C THR A 79 11.47 -19.00 22.53
N ALA A 80 12.50 -18.22 22.84
CA ALA A 80 12.32 -16.79 23.09
C ALA A 80 13.61 -15.96 22.99
N LYS A 81 13.43 -14.76 22.41
CA LYS A 81 14.13 -13.47 22.67
C LYS A 81 15.49 -13.22 22.00
N ALA A 82 15.45 -12.29 21.04
CA ALA A 82 16.52 -11.32 20.77
C ALA A 82 15.90 -9.91 20.80
N PRO A 83 16.62 -8.80 21.11
CA PRO A 83 17.55 -8.55 22.22
C PRO A 83 17.12 -7.31 23.05
N LYS A 84 17.50 -7.25 24.35
CA LYS A 84 17.38 -6.06 25.20
C LYS A 84 18.49 -5.03 24.87
N THR A 85 18.43 -4.35 23.72
CA THR A 85 18.76 -2.92 23.78
C THR A 85 17.75 -2.30 24.74
N LYS A 86 18.15 -1.42 25.70
CA LYS A 86 17.22 -0.56 26.49
C LYS A 86 16.01 -0.33 25.61
N PRO A 87 14.75 -0.62 26.00
CA PRO A 87 13.64 -0.45 25.07
C PRO A 87 13.84 0.94 24.50
N LYS A 88 14.31 1.03 23.24
CA LYS A 88 14.11 2.23 22.46
C LYS A 88 12.62 2.25 22.59
N LYS A 89 12.10 3.19 23.42
CA LYS A 89 10.67 3.43 23.58
C LYS A 89 10.15 3.07 22.22
N ILE A 90 9.32 2.02 22.14
CA ILE A 90 8.58 1.80 20.92
C ILE A 90 7.93 3.17 20.79
N GLN A 91 8.53 4.04 19.98
CA GLN A 91 7.86 5.16 19.42
C GLN A 91 6.84 4.33 18.69
N LYS A 92 5.67 4.19 19.31
CA LYS A 92 4.45 4.07 18.55
C LYS A 92 4.73 5.10 17.48
N ARG A 93 5.13 4.63 16.29
CA ARG A 93 4.89 5.41 15.11
C ARG A 93 3.40 5.47 15.24
N ASP A 94 2.93 6.59 15.78
CA ASP A 94 1.52 6.83 15.88
C ASP A 94 1.10 6.63 14.45
N VAL A 95 0.50 5.47 14.20
CA VAL A 95 -0.02 5.15 12.88
C VAL A 95 -1.16 6.12 12.84
N GLU A 96 -0.90 7.31 12.31
CA GLU A 96 -1.93 8.27 11.99
C GLU A 96 -2.78 7.55 10.96
N ILE A 97 -3.83 6.89 11.46
CA ILE A 97 -4.83 6.29 10.62
C ILE A 97 -5.31 7.45 9.77
N PRO A 98 -5.09 7.43 8.44
CA PRO A 98 -5.55 8.52 7.62
C PRO A 98 -7.06 8.57 7.81
N LEU A 99 -7.54 9.70 8.32
CA LEU A 99 -8.97 9.92 8.47
C LEU A 99 -9.56 9.90 7.06
N LYS A 100 -10.24 8.80 6.71
CA LYS A 100 -10.91 8.63 5.42
C LYS A 100 -11.97 9.71 5.20
N ILE A 101 -12.42 10.35 6.28
CA ILE A 101 -13.47 11.34 6.30
C ILE A 101 -12.95 12.58 7.04
N PRO A 102 -12.99 13.78 6.44
CA PRO A 102 -12.59 14.99 7.13
C PRO A 102 -13.47 15.24 8.37
N PRO A 103 -12.88 15.81 9.45
CA PRO A 103 -13.64 16.16 10.64
C PRO A 103 -14.71 17.19 10.30
N ILE A 104 -15.82 17.15 11.04
CA ILE A 104 -16.95 18.05 10.83
C ILE A 104 -16.46 19.49 11.06
N SER A 105 -16.73 20.37 10.11
CA SER A 105 -16.34 21.78 10.25
C SER A 105 -17.32 22.51 11.18
N LYS A 106 -16.85 23.52 11.91
CA LYS A 106 -17.71 24.38 12.77
C LYS A 106 -18.89 25.03 12.03
N ARG A 107 -18.84 25.09 10.70
CA ARG A 107 -19.90 25.61 9.84
C ARG A 107 -20.90 24.52 9.49
N GLU A 108 -20.40 23.32 9.19
CA GLU A 108 -21.20 22.13 8.94
C GLU A 108 -22.01 21.75 10.20
N GLU A 109 -21.42 21.83 11.40
CA GLU A 109 -22.13 21.63 12.67
C GLU A 109 -23.37 22.53 12.80
N LYS A 110 -23.25 23.82 12.46
CA LYS A 110 -24.38 24.77 12.53
C LYS A 110 -25.50 24.39 11.55
N ILE A 111 -25.13 23.93 10.35
CA ILE A 111 -26.12 23.49 9.35
C ILE A 111 -26.81 22.21 9.83
N ILE A 112 -26.05 21.27 10.41
CA ILE A 112 -26.59 20.04 10.99
C ILE A 112 -27.53 20.36 12.15
N GLU A 113 -27.19 21.31 13.02
CA GLU A 113 -28.09 21.77 14.09
C GLU A 113 -29.39 22.36 13.55
N ILE A 114 -29.33 23.17 12.49
CA ILE A 114 -30.52 23.72 11.81
C ILE A 114 -31.35 22.60 11.18
N CYS A 115 -30.72 21.60 10.57
CA CYS A 115 -31.41 20.44 10.02
C CYS A 115 -32.09 19.64 11.13
N ASN A 116 -31.41 19.40 12.25
CA ASN A 116 -31.94 18.64 13.39
C ASN A 116 -33.12 19.36 14.05
N SER A 117 -33.04 20.69 14.22
CA SER A 117 -34.12 21.47 14.82
C SER A 117 -35.39 21.50 13.96
N LYS A 118 -35.23 21.48 12.63
CA LYS A 118 -36.34 21.40 11.67
C LYS A 118 -36.77 19.97 11.31
N GLY A 119 -36.08 18.94 11.82
CA GLY A 119 -36.36 17.54 11.52
C GLY A 119 -36.05 17.12 10.07
N PHE A 120 -35.13 17.82 9.39
CA PHE A 120 -34.76 17.52 8.01
C PHE A 120 -33.73 16.39 7.93
N SER A 121 -33.98 15.42 7.05
CA SER A 121 -33.06 14.30 6.77
C SER A 121 -32.28 14.58 5.49
N LEU A 122 -31.15 15.28 5.61
CA LEU A 122 -30.25 15.57 4.49
C LEU A 122 -28.96 14.75 4.61
N PRO A 123 -28.48 14.11 3.52
CA PRO A 123 -27.18 13.46 3.51
C PRO A 123 -26.03 14.42 3.81
N ARG A 124 -24.99 13.92 4.48
CA ARG A 124 -23.81 14.73 4.85
C ARG A 124 -23.12 15.37 3.64
N ALA A 125 -23.12 14.71 2.48
CA ALA A 125 -22.55 15.28 1.26
C ALA A 125 -23.17 16.64 0.90
N ILE A 126 -24.50 16.76 1.06
CA ILE A 126 -25.24 17.99 0.78
C ILE A 126 -24.94 19.05 1.84
N THR A 127 -24.89 18.68 3.13
CA THR A 127 -24.56 19.64 4.20
C THR A 127 -23.13 20.17 4.10
N MET A 128 -22.19 19.31 3.69
CA MET A 128 -20.80 19.68 3.43
C MET A 128 -20.72 20.66 2.26
N GLU A 129 -21.34 20.34 1.12
CA GLU A 129 -21.37 21.21 -0.06
C GLU A 129 -22.05 22.57 0.24
N LEU A 130 -23.13 22.57 1.02
CA LEU A 130 -23.76 23.80 1.51
C LEU A 130 -22.79 24.62 2.36
N SER A 131 -22.05 23.98 3.26
CA SER A 131 -21.11 24.67 4.15
C SER A 131 -19.97 25.33 3.38
N ASP A 132 -19.49 24.69 2.31
CA ASP A 132 -18.43 25.22 1.46
C ASP A 132 -18.92 26.41 0.63
N ARG A 133 -20.11 26.28 0.01
CA ARG A 133 -20.73 27.35 -0.79
C ARG A 133 -21.11 28.57 0.05
N ILE A 134 -21.70 28.37 1.23
CA ILE A 134 -22.04 29.45 2.17
C ILE A 134 -20.76 30.07 2.75
N GLY A 135 -19.71 29.27 2.93
CA GLY A 135 -18.42 29.71 3.46
C GLY A 135 -17.74 30.82 2.66
N GLY A 136 -18.07 30.97 1.37
CA GLY A 136 -17.61 32.06 0.51
C GLY A 136 -18.47 33.32 0.54
N ALA A 137 -19.64 33.31 1.18
CA ALA A 137 -20.62 34.39 1.12
C ALA A 137 -20.98 34.94 2.51
N LYS A 138 -21.02 36.28 2.65
CA LYS A 138 -21.49 36.95 3.89
C LYS A 138 -23.02 36.93 3.93
N ILE A 139 -23.60 35.84 4.40
CA ILE A 139 -25.05 35.62 4.48
C ILE A 139 -25.52 35.70 5.94
N GLY A 140 -26.65 36.38 6.19
CA GLY A 140 -27.28 36.44 7.52
C GLY A 140 -27.96 35.12 7.91
N LYS A 141 -28.08 34.84 9.21
CA LYS A 141 -28.62 33.57 9.74
C LYS A 141 -29.99 33.18 9.15
N ALA A 142 -30.93 34.13 9.06
CA ALA A 142 -32.26 33.89 8.49
C ALA A 142 -32.23 33.41 7.03
N LYS A 143 -31.29 33.93 6.21
CA LYS A 143 -31.12 33.48 4.83
C LYS A 143 -30.54 32.07 4.77
N ILE A 144 -29.65 31.70 5.69
CA ILE A 144 -29.10 30.33 5.76
C ILE A 144 -30.22 29.33 6.06
N GLU A 145 -31.09 29.64 7.01
CA GLU A 145 -32.24 28.78 7.34
C GLU A 145 -33.21 28.63 6.16
N ALA A 146 -33.46 29.72 5.41
CA ALA A 146 -34.27 29.67 4.20
C ALA A 146 -33.62 28.82 3.08
N ILE A 147 -32.30 28.90 2.92
CA ILE A 147 -31.55 28.08 1.95
C ILE A 147 -31.67 26.60 2.33
N VAL A 148 -31.43 26.25 3.60
CA VAL A 148 -31.50 24.85 4.08
C VAL A 148 -32.91 24.29 3.86
N GLU A 149 -33.94 25.09 4.10
CA GLU A 149 -35.34 24.69 3.86
C GLU A 149 -35.63 24.46 2.37
N GLN A 150 -35.17 25.36 1.49
CA GLN A 150 -35.30 25.18 0.04
C GLN A 150 -34.53 23.95 -0.45
N VAL A 151 -33.35 23.68 0.11
CA VAL A 151 -32.57 22.49 -0.25
C VAL A 151 -33.29 21.23 0.18
N ASN A 152 -33.82 21.17 1.40
CA ASN A 152 -34.59 20.03 1.86
C ASN A 152 -35.85 19.82 1.00
N LYS A 153 -36.55 20.90 0.65
CA LYS A 153 -37.71 20.84 -0.25
C LYS A 153 -37.31 20.25 -1.62
N ARG A 154 -36.29 20.82 -2.27
CA ARG A 154 -35.81 20.31 -3.56
C ARG A 154 -35.33 18.87 -3.48
N PHE A 155 -34.61 18.51 -2.43
CA PHE A 155 -34.13 17.15 -2.24
C PHE A 155 -35.28 16.15 -2.20
N ASN A 156 -36.36 16.47 -1.47
CA ASN A 156 -37.54 15.59 -1.40
C ASN A 156 -38.34 15.55 -2.71
N GLU A 157 -38.45 16.68 -3.43
CA GLU A 157 -39.13 16.76 -4.73
C GLU A 157 -38.42 15.96 -5.84
N HIS A 158 -37.09 15.80 -5.77
CA HIS A 158 -36.30 15.11 -6.79
C HIS A 158 -36.00 13.65 -6.43
N ARG A 159 -36.70 13.08 -5.45
CA ARG A 159 -36.61 11.65 -5.17
C ARG A 159 -37.33 10.88 -6.27
N VAL A 160 -36.78 9.74 -6.64
CA VAL A 160 -37.48 8.85 -7.58
C VAL A 160 -38.73 8.30 -6.92
N ASP A 161 -39.82 8.26 -7.66
CA ASP A 161 -41.08 7.70 -7.19
C ASP A 161 -40.97 6.18 -7.00
N PRO A 162 -41.59 5.62 -5.95
CA PRO A 162 -41.59 4.19 -5.74
C PRO A 162 -42.39 3.49 -6.86
N GLY A 163 -41.80 2.44 -7.43
CA GLY A 163 -42.41 1.69 -8.54
C GLY A 163 -41.96 2.15 -9.93
N GLU A 164 -41.17 3.21 -10.03
CA GLU A 164 -40.57 3.66 -11.29
C GLU A 164 -39.63 2.58 -11.87
N SER A 165 -39.65 2.39 -13.19
CA SER A 165 -38.86 1.38 -13.89
C SER A 165 -37.40 1.81 -14.12
N VAL A 166 -36.69 2.13 -13.04
CA VAL A 166 -35.31 2.65 -13.06
C VAL A 166 -34.31 1.74 -13.78
N GLY A 167 -34.55 0.42 -13.78
CA GLY A 167 -33.71 -0.54 -14.49
C GLY A 167 -33.79 -0.41 -16.01
N ILE A 168 -35.01 -0.25 -16.55
CA ILE A 168 -35.22 -0.07 -18.00
C ILE A 168 -34.71 1.30 -18.44
N ILE A 169 -35.01 2.35 -17.68
CA ILE A 169 -34.54 3.72 -17.96
C ILE A 169 -33.01 3.76 -17.92
N GLY A 170 -32.38 3.15 -16.92
CA GLY A 170 -30.93 3.06 -16.81
C GLY A 170 -30.29 2.28 -17.97
N ALA A 171 -30.88 1.15 -18.36
CA ALA A 171 -30.39 0.36 -19.49
C ALA A 171 -30.48 1.13 -20.82
N GLN A 172 -31.60 1.83 -21.05
CA GLN A 172 -31.78 2.65 -22.25
C GLN A 172 -30.82 3.85 -22.26
N SER A 173 -30.68 4.56 -21.14
CA SER A 173 -29.77 5.72 -21.02
C SER A 173 -28.32 5.37 -21.32
N LEU A 174 -27.89 4.14 -21.01
CA LEU A 174 -26.56 3.65 -21.36
C LEU A 174 -26.47 3.20 -22.83
N GLY A 175 -27.54 2.63 -23.38
CA GLY A 175 -27.58 2.08 -24.74
C GLY A 175 -27.77 3.11 -25.85
N GLU A 176 -28.52 4.19 -25.59
CA GLU A 176 -28.78 5.29 -26.54
C GLU A 176 -27.51 5.94 -27.11
N PRO A 177 -26.49 6.31 -26.30
CA PRO A 177 -25.24 6.83 -26.85
C PRO A 177 -24.44 5.75 -27.62
N GLY A 178 -24.69 4.46 -27.36
CA GLY A 178 -24.02 3.36 -28.04
C GLY A 178 -24.32 3.32 -29.54
N THR A 179 -25.53 3.68 -29.96
CA THR A 179 -25.87 3.77 -31.40
C THR A 179 -25.29 5.01 -32.07
N GLN A 180 -25.01 6.05 -31.28
CA GLN A 180 -24.29 7.25 -31.73
C GLN A 180 -22.77 7.03 -31.81
N MET A 181 -22.27 5.95 -31.20
CA MET A 181 -20.89 5.51 -31.29
C MET A 181 -20.63 4.91 -32.68
N THR A 182 -20.54 5.78 -33.68
CA THR A 182 -20.00 5.41 -34.99
C THR A 182 -18.51 5.06 -34.84
N MET A 183 -18.00 4.21 -35.73
CA MET A 183 -16.57 3.88 -35.79
C MET A 183 -15.79 5.20 -35.77
N ARG A 184 -15.12 5.51 -34.66
CA ARG A 184 -13.99 6.43 -34.69
C ARG A 184 -12.90 5.69 -35.47
N THR A 185 -13.03 5.69 -36.79
CA THR A 185 -12.04 5.13 -37.69
C THR A 185 -10.80 5.98 -37.49
N PHE A 186 -9.86 5.42 -36.75
CA PHE A 186 -8.59 6.07 -36.57
C PHE A 186 -7.81 5.97 -37.86
N HIS A 187 -7.61 7.12 -38.52
CA HIS A 187 -6.36 7.34 -39.20
C HIS A 187 -5.39 7.95 -38.18
N TYR A 188 -4.72 7.09 -37.40
CA TYR A 188 -3.60 7.51 -36.55
C TYR A 188 -2.37 7.76 -37.44
N ALA A 189 -2.36 8.88 -38.15
CA ALA A 189 -1.14 9.36 -38.78
C ALA A 189 -0.26 10.01 -37.70
N GLY A 190 0.56 9.19 -37.02
CA GLY A 190 1.78 9.67 -36.37
C GLY A 190 1.73 10.00 -34.87
N VAL A 191 0.99 9.26 -34.04
CA VAL A 191 1.19 9.31 -32.58
C VAL A 191 1.39 7.90 -32.05
N ALA A 192 2.50 7.67 -31.35
CA ALA A 192 2.80 6.45 -30.63
C ALA A 192 1.86 6.31 -29.43
N GLU A 193 0.59 6.02 -29.68
CA GLU A 193 -0.32 5.57 -28.64
C GLU A 193 -0.14 4.06 -28.46
N ILE A 194 0.16 3.71 -27.22
CA ILE A 194 0.39 2.36 -26.72
C ILE A 194 -0.91 1.57 -26.92
N ASN A 195 -0.80 0.38 -27.52
CA ASN A 195 -1.89 -0.61 -27.56
C ASN A 195 -2.49 -0.76 -26.16
N VAL A 196 -3.79 -0.44 -26.02
CA VAL A 196 -4.61 -0.77 -24.86
C VAL A 196 -5.23 -2.15 -25.07
#